data_AF-A0A950FLP4-F1
#
_entry.id   AF-A0A950FLP4-F1
#
_cell.length_a   1.000
_cell.length_b   1.000
_cell.length_c   1.000
_cell.angle_alpha   90.00
_cell.angle_beta   90.00
_cell.angle_gamma   90.00
#
_symmetry.space_group_name_H-M   'P 1'
#
loop_
_entity.id
_entity.type
_entity.pdbx_description
1 polymer ?
#
loop_
_entity_poly.entity_id
_entity_poly.type
_entity_poly.pdbx_seq_one_letter_code
_entity_poly.pdbx_strand_id
1 'polypeptide(L)' 'MLFEDRVLQRNGVVKLAKPISTVKVPATIQAVLASRIDRLVPAEKESLQTLAVLGREFTLTL' A
#
# COMPACT_ATOMS: atom_id res chain seq x y z
N MET A 1 -4.44 3.58 -5.07
CA MET A 1 -5.04 4.94 -5.08
C MET A 1 -4.06 6.11 -5.31
N LEU A 2 -3.07 5.95 -6.19
CA LEU A 2 -2.22 7.04 -6.73
C LEU A 2 -1.47 6.45 -7.94
N PHE A 3 -0.95 5.23 -7.78
CA PHE A 3 -0.38 4.44 -8.88
C PHE A 3 -1.46 3.73 -9.73
N GLU A 4 -2.55 3.26 -9.11
CA GLU A 4 -3.70 2.66 -9.81
C GLU A 4 -4.46 3.65 -10.69
N ASP A 5 -4.64 4.88 -10.21
CA ASP A 5 -5.22 5.98 -11.01
C ASP A 5 -4.24 6.52 -12.07
N ARG A 6 -3.05 5.90 -12.20
CA ARG A 6 -1.91 6.34 -13.01
C ARG A 6 -1.49 7.79 -12.73
N VAL A 7 -1.61 8.23 -11.48
CA VAL A 7 -1.15 9.55 -11.05
C VAL A 7 0.34 9.53 -10.70
N LEU A 8 0.89 8.39 -10.28
CA LEU A 8 2.33 8.22 -10.07
C LEU A 8 2.85 7.04 -10.90
N GLN A 9 4.02 7.19 -11.51
CA GLN A 9 4.73 6.15 -12.24
C GLN A 9 6.14 5.98 -11.66
N ARG A 10 6.60 4.73 -11.51
CA ARG A 10 7.92 4.42 -10.94
C ARG A 10 8.76 3.69 -11.99
N ASN A 11 9.59 4.45 -12.69
CA ASN A 11 10.66 3.95 -13.56
C ASN A 11 12.02 4.42 -12.98
N GLY A 12 12.38 3.95 -11.78
CA GLY A 12 13.59 4.39 -11.06
C GLY A 12 13.50 5.78 -10.41
N VAL A 13 12.64 6.67 -10.90
CA VAL A 13 12.28 7.96 -10.29
C VAL A 13 10.76 8.07 -10.22
N VAL A 14 10.21 8.47 -9.08
CA VAL A 14 8.77 8.66 -8.92
C VAL A 14 8.38 9.97 -9.61
N LYS A 15 7.60 9.88 -10.69
CA LYS A 15 7.08 11.05 -11.42
C LYS A 15 5.55 11.08 -11.37
N LEU A 16 5.00 12.29 -11.30
CA LEU A 16 3.56 12.54 -11.47
C LEU A 16 3.18 12.28 -12.93
N ALA A 17 2.35 11.27 -13.15
CA ALA A 17 1.79 10.91 -14.45
C ALA A 17 0.44 11.62 -14.73
N LYS A 18 -0.17 12.24 -13.69
CA LYS A 18 -1.35 13.12 -13.80
C LYS A 18 -1.28 14.28 -12.79
N PRO A 19 -2.04 15.37 -12.97
CA PRO A 19 -2.12 16.46 -12.01
C PRO A 19 -2.59 15.97 -10.62
N ILE A 20 -1.95 16.47 -9.56
CA ILE A 20 -2.27 16.07 -8.18
C ILE A 20 -3.71 16.40 -7.78
N SER A 21 -4.33 17.38 -8.43
CA SER A 21 -5.74 17.74 -8.27
C SER A 21 -6.72 16.63 -8.69
N THR A 22 -6.27 15.63 -9.45
CA THR A 22 -7.09 14.49 -9.88
C THR A 22 -6.97 13.27 -8.95
N VAL A 23 -6.13 13.34 -7.92
CA VAL A 23 -5.93 12.26 -6.95
C VAL A 23 -7.14 12.16 -6.05
N LYS A 24 -7.89 11.06 -6.18
CA LYS A 24 -8.93 10.71 -5.21
C LYS A 24 -8.25 10.10 -3.99
N VAL A 25 -8.10 10.90 -2.94
CA VAL A 25 -7.68 10.38 -1.64
C VAL A 25 -8.85 9.55 -1.09
N PRO A 26 -8.64 8.25 -0.77
CA PRO A 26 -9.66 7.47 -0.11
C PRO A 26 -10.17 8.16 1.15
N ALA A 27 -11.48 8.13 1.34
CA ALA A 27 -12.13 8.72 2.50
C ALA A 27 -11.77 8.02 3.82
N THR A 28 -11.16 6.82 3.77
CA THR A 28 -10.87 6.00 4.94
C THR A 28 -9.44 5.45 4.94
N ILE A 29 -8.86 5.36 6.12
CA ILE A 29 -7.52 4.80 6.34
C ILE A 29 -7.48 3.32 5.94
N GLN A 30 -8.56 2.58 6.15
CA GLN A 30 -8.69 1.17 5.76
C GLN A 30 -8.50 0.98 4.26
N ALA A 31 -9.06 1.86 3.43
CA ALA A 31 -8.88 1.80 1.98
C ALA A 31 -7.42 2.10 1.57
N VAL A 32 -6.73 2.99 2.30
CA VAL A 32 -5.29 3.22 2.11
C VAL A 32 -4.49 1.95 2.43
N LEU A 33 -4.79 1.31 3.57
CA LEU A 33 -4.09 0.11 4.02
C LEU A 33 -4.31 -1.07 3.07
N ALA A 34 -5.55 -1.31 2.63
CA ALA A 34 -5.87 -2.36 1.65
C ALA A 34 -5.07 -2.18 0.36
N SER A 35 -5.05 -0.97 -0.21
CA SER A 35 -4.28 -0.67 -1.43
C SER A 35 -2.77 -0.88 -1.26
N ARG A 36 -2.22 -0.72 -0.05
CA ARG A 36 -0.80 -1.02 0.21
C ARG A 36 -0.55 -2.52 0.29
N ILE A 37 -1.44 -3.26 0.95
CA ILE A 37 -1.37 -4.73 1.07
C ILE A 37 -1.48 -5.38 -0.31
N ASP A 38 -2.37 -4.89 -1.17
CA ASP A 38 -2.57 -5.41 -2.52
C ASP A 38 -1.31 -5.37 -3.39
N ARG A 39 -0.38 -4.46 -3.09
CA ARG A 39 0.85 -4.21 -3.86
C ARG A 39 2.07 -4.97 -3.36
N LEU A 40 1.97 -5.67 -2.23
CA LEU A 40 3.05 -6.52 -1.71
C LEU A 40 3.34 -7.67 -2.70
N VAL A 41 4.61 -8.06 -2.82
CA VAL A 41 4.96 -9.26 -3.62
C VAL A 41 4.43 -10.52 -2.92
N PRO A 42 4.24 -11.66 -3.62
CA PRO A 42 3.61 -12.84 -3.03
C PRO A 42 4.22 -13.29 -1.69
N ALA A 43 5.55 -13.32 -1.59
CA ALA A 43 6.26 -13.70 -0.36
C ALA A 43 5.98 -12.73 0.82
N GLU A 44 5.88 -11.44 0.55
CA GLU A 44 5.55 -10.42 1.56
C GLU A 44 4.07 -10.53 1.98
N LYS A 45 3.16 -10.83 1.04
CA LYS A 45 1.74 -11.08 1.36
C LYS A 45 1.57 -12.30 2.26
N GLU A 46 2.26 -13.38 1.94
CA GLU A 46 2.22 -14.63 2.73
C GLU A 46 2.77 -14.40 4.14
N SER A 47 3.89 -13.69 4.25
CA SER A 47 4.47 -13.30 5.55
C SER A 47 3.49 -12.46 6.36
N LEU A 48 2.86 -11.45 5.75
CA LEU A 48 1.87 -10.61 6.42
C LEU A 48 0.66 -11.41 6.91
N GLN A 49 0.14 -12.33 6.09
CA GLN A 49 -0.98 -13.21 6.46
C GLN A 49 -0.62 -14.15 7.60
N THR A 50 0.60 -14.70 7.57
CA THR A 50 1.12 -15.56 8.63
C THR A 50 1.26 -14.80 9.94
N LEU A 51 1.73 -13.55 9.90
CA LEU A 51 1.87 -12.71 11.09
C LEU A 51 0.53 -12.15 11.60
N ALA A 52 -0.51 -12.08 10.76
CA ALA A 52 -1.80 -11.50 11.13
C ALA A 52 -2.51 -12.27 12.27
N VAL A 53 -2.12 -13.53 12.53
CA VAL A 53 -2.67 -14.32 13.64
C VAL A 53 -2.08 -13.97 15.00
N LEU A 54 -0.97 -13.21 15.05
CA LEU A 54 -0.30 -12.81 16.30
C LEU A 54 -1.11 -11.82 17.15
N GLY A 55 -2.21 -11.29 16.62
CA GLY A 55 -3.08 -10.34 17.30
C GLY A 55 -2.79 -8.88 16.94
N ARG A 56 -3.52 -7.96 17.56
CA ARG A 56 -3.48 -6.52 17.23
C ARG A 56 -2.17 -5.86 17.65
N GLU A 57 -1.58 -6.32 18.75
CA GLU A 57 -0.36 -5.79 19.34
C GLU A 57 0.53 -6.96 19.73
N PHE A 58 1.80 -6.93 19.31
CA PHE A 58 2.79 -7.94 19.64
C PHE A 58 4.18 -7.32 19.68
N THR A 59 5.07 -7.85 20.52
CA THR A 59 6.45 -7.38 20.61
C THR A 59 7.28 -8.05 19.52
N LEU A 60 7.90 -7.25 18.65
CA LEU A 60 8.89 -7.74 17.71
C LEU A 60 10.28 -7.63 18.36
N THR A 61 10.87 -8.77 18.68
CA THR A 61 12.27 -8.86 19.12
C THR A 61 13.11 -9.20 17.88
N LEU A 62 13.84 -8.20 17.36
CA LEU A 62 14.73 -8.29 16.20
C LEU A 62 16.16 -8.58 16.62
#